data_AF-A0A7V8YI25-F1
#
_entry.id   AF-A0A7V8YI25-F1
#
_cell.length_a   1.000
_cell.length_b   1.000
_cell.length_c   1.000
_cell.angle_alpha   90.00
_cell.angle_beta   90.00
_cell.angle_gamma   90.00
#
_symmetry.space_group_name_H-M   'P 1'
#
loop_
_entity.id
_entity.type
_entity.pdbx_description
1 polymer ?
#
loop_
_entity_poly.entity_id
_entity_poly.type
_entity_poly.pdbx_seq_one_letter_code
_entity_poly.pdbx_strand_id
1 'polypeptide(L)' 'SLLATLNERERQVLRLRCGLVDGTKHSFEQISQVFGKSRERIRHIETAALRKLRPLAETGALRDFLED' A
#
# COMPACT_ATOMS: atom_id res chain seq x y z
N SER A 1 -8.10 4.09 -9.87
CA SER A 1 -7.74 3.15 -8.76
C SER A 1 -7.42 3.87 -7.43
N LEU A 2 -7.90 3.36 -6.28
CA LEU A 2 -7.63 3.88 -4.91
C LEU A 2 -6.13 4.09 -4.62
N LEU A 3 -5.28 3.24 -5.20
CA LEU A 3 -3.82 3.30 -5.10
C LEU A 3 -3.19 4.52 -5.80
N ALA A 4 -3.91 5.20 -6.69
CA ALA A 4 -3.45 6.39 -7.38
C ALA A 4 -3.22 7.57 -6.41
N THR A 5 -3.97 7.62 -5.31
CA THR A 5 -3.87 8.65 -4.26
C THR A 5 -2.62 8.53 -3.38
N LEU A 6 -1.90 7.40 -3.50
CA LEU A 6 -0.69 7.12 -2.75
C LEU A 6 0.55 7.54 -3.54
N ASN A 7 1.60 7.93 -2.82
CA ASN A 7 2.90 8.10 -3.46
C ASN A 7 3.48 6.74 -3.87
N GLU A 8 4.50 6.76 -4.73
CA GLU A 8 5.05 5.53 -5.32
C GLU A 8 5.53 4.53 -4.26
N ARG A 9 6.16 5.01 -3.18
CA ARG A 9 6.65 4.12 -2.10
C ARG A 9 5.52 3.48 -1.32
N GLU A 10 4.49 4.25 -0.97
CA GLU A 10 3.28 3.76 -0.31
C GLU A 10 2.58 2.70 -1.16
N ARG A 11 2.45 2.97 -2.46
CA ARG A 11 1.84 2.07 -3.44
C ARG A 11 2.63 0.76 -3.56
N GLN A 12 3.95 0.83 -3.70
CA GLN A 12 4.79 -0.37 -3.82
C GLN A 12 4.79 -1.21 -2.54
N VAL A 13 4.89 -0.58 -1.36
CA VAL A 13 4.80 -1.29 -0.07
C VAL A 13 3.46 -2.01 0.06
N LEU A 14 2.34 -1.35 -0.26
CA LEU A 14 1.02 -2.00 -0.23
C LEU A 14 0.90 -3.11 -1.28
N ARG A 15 1.39 -2.90 -2.50
CA ARG A 15 1.37 -3.93 -3.55
C ARG A 15 2.09 -5.21 -3.11
N LEU A 16 3.25 -5.09 -2.47
CA LEU A 16 3.99 -6.26 -1.93
C LEU A 16 3.31 -6.86 -0.70
N ARG A 17 2.81 -6.03 0.24
CA ARG A 17 2.10 -6.51 1.44
C ARG A 17 0.83 -7.29 1.09
N CYS A 18 0.13 -6.86 0.05
CA CYS A 18 -1.12 -7.47 -0.40
C CYS A 18 -0.91 -8.56 -1.46
N GLY A 19 0.32 -8.76 -1.97
CA GLY A 19 0.59 -9.72 -3.04
C GLY A 19 0.02 -9.34 -4.41
N LEU A 20 -0.11 -8.04 -4.68
CA LEU A 20 -0.65 -7.52 -5.94
C LEU A 20 0.39 -7.52 -7.09
N VAL A 21 1.63 -7.91 -6.81
CA VAL A 21 2.71 -7.98 -7.83
C VAL A 21 2.88 -9.41 -8.33
N ASP A 22 2.99 -10.37 -7.40
CA ASP A 22 3.39 -11.75 -7.65
C ASP A 22 2.43 -12.78 -7.02
N GLY A 23 1.27 -12.33 -6.55
CA GLY A 23 0.28 -13.17 -5.86
C GLY A 23 0.68 -13.54 -4.43
N THR A 24 1.85 -13.14 -3.95
CA THR A 24 2.40 -13.56 -2.65
C THR A 24 2.50 -12.38 -1.69
N LYS A 25 1.97 -12.55 -0.47
CA LYS A 25 2.08 -11.51 0.56
C LYS A 25 3.48 -11.51 1.15
N HIS A 26 4.17 -10.38 1.02
CA HIS A 26 5.49 -10.20 1.62
C HIS A 26 5.40 -9.68 3.07
N SER A 27 6.28 -10.17 3.94
CA SER A 27 6.43 -9.67 5.31
C SER A 27 7.13 -8.30 5.33
N PHE A 28 7.01 -7.56 6.43
CA PHE A 28 7.75 -6.31 6.58
C PHE A 28 9.25 -6.50 6.47
N GLU A 29 9.77 -7.65 6.89
CA GLU A 29 11.19 -7.98 6.83
C GLU A 29 11.64 -8.19 5.37
N GLN A 30 10.90 -8.96 4.58
CA GLN A 30 11.18 -9.13 3.15
C GLN A 30 11.13 -7.79 2.41
N ILE A 31 10.12 -6.97 2.69
CA ILE A 31 9.99 -5.63 2.07
C ILE A 31 11.12 -4.71 2.54
N SER A 32 11.54 -4.80 3.80
CA SER A 32 12.64 -3.99 4.33
C SER A 32 13.96 -4.23 3.57
N GLN A 33 14.23 -5.48 3.19
CA GLN A 33 15.37 -5.88 2.37
C GLN A 33 15.29 -5.29 0.95
N VAL A 34 14.11 -5.38 0.31
CA VAL A 34 13.89 -4.84 -1.05
C VAL A 34 14.10 -3.32 -1.11
N PHE A 35 13.67 -2.59 -0.07
CA PHE A 35 13.73 -1.12 -0.03
C PHE A 35 15.01 -0.56 0.60
N GLY A 36 15.87 -1.41 1.19
CA GLY A 36 17.02 -0.95 1.97
C GLY A 36 16.62 -0.01 3.11
N LYS A 37 15.53 -0.32 3.82
CA LYS A 37 15.00 0.46 4.96
C LYS A 37 14.79 -0.44 6.16
N SER A 38 14.65 0.15 7.35
CA SER A 38 14.28 -0.63 8.54
C SER A 38 12.84 -1.14 8.45
N ARG A 39 12.57 -2.24 9.17
CA ARG A 39 11.24 -2.82 9.31
C ARG A 39 10.23 -1.80 9.83
N GLU A 40 10.59 -1.01 10.84
CA GLU A 40 9.75 0.04 11.40
C GLU A 40 9.42 1.12 10.36
N ARG A 41 10.37 1.45 9.49
CA ARG A 41 10.12 2.40 8.41
C ARG A 41 9.08 1.87 7.42
N ILE A 42 9.13 0.58 7.06
CA ILE A 42 8.11 -0.06 6.22
C ILE A 42 6.74 -0.02 6.91
N ARG A 43 6.68 -0.33 8.21
CA ARG A 43 5.44 -0.25 9.00
C ARG A 43 4.85 1.16 9.00
N HIS A 44 5.69 2.19 9.15
CA HIS A 44 5.23 3.59 9.08
C HIS A 44 4.68 3.95 7.70
N ILE A 45 5.32 3.50 6.62
CA ILE A 45 4.83 3.71 5.25
C ILE A 45 3.47 3.03 5.05
N GLU A 46 3.32 1.78 5.49
CA GLU A 46 2.05 1.05 5.40
C GLU A 46 0.94 1.76 6.20
N THR A 47 1.24 2.17 7.44
CA THR A 47 0.27 2.89 8.28
C THR A 47 -0.15 4.22 7.64
N ALA A 48 0.80 4.97 7.08
CA ALA A 48 0.52 6.22 6.39
C ALA A 48 -0.37 6.00 5.16
N ALA A 49 -0.10 4.95 4.38
CA ALA A 49 -0.91 4.59 3.22
C ALA A 49 -2.33 4.20 3.64
N LEU A 50 -2.49 3.29 4.62
CA LEU A 50 -3.80 2.86 5.12
C LEU A 50 -4.62 4.03 5.69
N ARG A 51 -3.98 4.98 6.37
CA ARG A 51 -4.65 6.19 6.87
C ARG A 51 -5.22 7.05 5.75
N LYS A 52 -4.56 7.11 4.59
CA LYS A 52 -5.07 7.81 3.39
C LYS A 52 -6.22 7.04 2.73
N LEU A 53 -6.13 5.72 2.68
CA LEU A 53 -7.11 4.87 2.00
C LEU A 53 -8.42 4.70 2.79
N ARG A 54 -8.37 4.66 4.13
CA ARG A 54 -9.54 4.43 4.99
C ARG A 54 -10.73 5.36 4.70
N PRO A 55 -10.59 6.69 4.72
CA PRO A 55 -11.72 7.58 4.44
C PRO A 55 -12.22 7.49 2.99
N LEU A 56 -11.33 7.19 2.04
CA LEU A 56 -11.69 6.99 0.63
C LEU A 56 -12.50 5.70 0.42
N ALA A 57 -12.25 4.68 1.23
CA ALA A 57 -13.00 3.44 1.22
C ALA A 57 -14.38 3.57 1.88
N GLU A 58 -14.47 4.34 2.97
CA GLU A 58 -15.70 4.53 3.75
C GLU A 58 -16.72 5.45 3.04
N THR A 59 -16.27 6.38 2.19
CA THR A 59 -17.15 7.36 1.50
C THR A 59 -17.86 6.83 0.25
N GLY A 60 -17.69 5.55 -0.11
CA GLY A 60 -18.41 4.96 -1.25
C GLY A 60 -17.88 5.37 -2.64
N ALA A 61 -16.87 6.24 -2.72
CA ALA A 61 -16.15 6.56 -3.96
C ALA A 61 -15.38 5.35 -4.56
N LEU A 62 -15.45 4.18 -3.92
CA LEU A 62 -14.93 2.92 -4.43
C LEU A 62 -15.57 2.50 -5.76
N ARG A 63 -16.83 2.90 -6.02
CA ARG A 63 -17.50 2.60 -7.31
C ARG A 63 -16.97 3.48 -8.45
N ASP A 64 -16.80 4.78 -8.19
CA ASP A 64 -16.41 5.73 -9.24
C ASP A 64 -14.90 5.72 -9.54
N PHE A 65 -14.06 5.16 -8.66
CA PHE A 65 -12.59 5.16 -8.82
C PHE A 65 -11.99 3.80 -9.25
N LEU A 66 -12.79 2.76 -9.44
CA LEU A 66 -12.34 1.46 -10.01
C LEU A 66 -12.51 1.37 -11.53
N GLU A 67 -13.22 2.33 -12.14
CA GLU A 67 -13.24 2.55 -13.60
C GLU A 67 -12.14 3.56 -13.96
N ASP A 68 -10.93 3.04 -14.17
CA ASP A 68 -9.90 3.49 -15.13
C ASP A 68 -8.60 2.70 -14.88
#